data_AF-A0A811NGZ0-F1
#
_entry.id   AF-A0A811NGZ0-F1
#
_cell.length_a   1.000
_cell.length_b   1.000
_cell.length_c   1.000
_cell.angle_alpha   90.00
_cell.angle_beta   90.00
_cell.angle_gamma   90.00
#
_symmetry.space_group_name_H-M   'P 1'
#
loop_
_entity.id
_entity.type
_entity.pdbx_description
1 polymer ?
#
loop_
_entity_poly.entity_id
_entity_poly.type
_entity_poly.pdbx_seq_one_letter_code
_entity_poly.pdbx_strand_id
1 'polypeptide(L)'
;MASLATALTSSKTKFSNELTYMPNTAPRSSNLASLEVGGMQAYRNIKDMTFLAEYAGDVDYLEKRANDDIDCIMSLLLTADPSQGLVICPDKRGNISHFISGINNHTQDGKKKQNVKCVRYDIDVESHVLSVACRDIACGEKLYYDYNGYEHAYPTHHFL
;
A
#
# COMPACT_ATOMS: atom_id res chain seq x y z
N MET A 1 -7.87 -28.99 18.08
CA MET A 1 -7.25 -28.20 19.17
C MET A 1 -6.48 -29.04 20.19
N ALA A 2 -6.88 -30.29 20.49
CA ALA A 2 -6.19 -31.13 21.48
C ALA A 2 -4.69 -31.36 21.19
N SER A 3 -4.30 -31.60 19.93
CA SER A 3 -2.88 -31.79 19.55
C SER A 3 -2.01 -30.55 19.80
N LEU A 4 -2.54 -29.35 19.54
CA LEU A 4 -1.85 -28.08 19.79
C LEU A 4 -1.69 -27.83 21.28
N ALA A 5 -2.74 -28.08 22.08
CA ALA A 5 -2.68 -27.94 23.52
C ALA A 5 -1.66 -28.89 24.16
N THR A 6 -1.59 -30.15 23.68
CA THR A 6 -0.58 -31.12 24.15
C THR A 6 0.83 -30.67 23.79
N ALA A 7 1.07 -30.19 22.57
CA ALA A 7 2.38 -29.69 22.14
C ALA A 7 2.83 -28.49 22.98
N LEU A 8 1.97 -27.48 23.15
CA LEU A 8 2.24 -26.28 23.95
C LEU A 8 2.49 -26.62 25.42
N THR A 9 1.72 -27.56 25.99
CA THR A 9 1.93 -28.03 27.37
C THR A 9 3.28 -28.73 27.52
N SER A 10 3.63 -29.60 26.56
CA SER A 10 4.91 -30.34 26.59
C SER A 10 6.13 -29.42 26.47
N SER A 11 6.02 -28.32 25.71
CA SER A 11 7.09 -27.32 25.56
C SER A 11 7.04 -26.22 26.62
N LYS A 12 6.08 -26.26 27.55
CA LYS A 12 5.79 -25.20 28.53
C LYS A 12 5.54 -23.82 27.89
N THR A 13 5.05 -23.81 26.65
CA THR A 13 4.73 -22.60 25.89
C THR A 13 3.29 -22.20 26.12
N LYS A 14 3.02 -20.91 26.38
CA LYS A 14 1.66 -20.39 26.44
C LYS A 14 1.16 -20.05 25.03
N PHE A 15 -0.08 -20.40 24.73
CA PHE A 15 -0.74 -19.96 23.51
C PHE A 15 -0.90 -18.43 23.52
N SER A 16 -0.60 -17.77 22.39
CA SER A 16 -0.98 -16.38 22.13
C SER A 16 -1.33 -16.25 20.66
N ASN A 17 -2.40 -15.51 20.35
CA ASN A 17 -2.77 -15.14 18.98
C ASN A 17 -2.50 -13.66 18.69
N GLU A 18 -1.77 -12.99 19.59
CA GLU A 18 -1.42 -11.58 19.53
C GLU A 18 0.08 -11.39 19.71
N LEU A 19 0.62 -10.30 19.17
CA LEU A 19 1.98 -9.85 19.47
C LEU A 19 2.05 -9.37 20.93
N THR A 20 2.85 -10.05 21.75
CA THR A 20 3.04 -9.71 23.16
C THR A 20 4.35 -8.94 23.35
N TYR A 21 4.28 -7.81 24.05
CA TYR A 21 5.45 -6.97 24.39
C TYR A 21 5.72 -7.08 25.88
N MET A 22 6.82 -7.74 26.26
CA MET A 22 7.13 -8.03 27.66
C MET A 22 7.97 -6.90 28.30
N PRO A 23 7.83 -6.63 29.60
CA PRO A 23 8.72 -5.72 30.31
C PRO A 23 10.19 -6.13 30.13
N ASN A 24 11.08 -5.16 29.91
CA ASN A 24 12.51 -5.35 29.63
C ASN A 24 12.84 -6.07 28.30
N THR A 25 11.87 -6.19 27.38
CA THR A 25 12.09 -6.54 25.97
C THR A 25 11.80 -5.33 25.06
N ALA A 26 11.59 -5.53 23.75
CA ALA A 26 11.23 -4.44 22.85
C ALA A 26 9.85 -3.85 23.24
N PRO A 27 9.73 -2.52 23.44
CA PRO A 27 8.46 -1.89 23.72
C PRO A 27 7.60 -1.87 22.45
N ARG A 28 6.27 -1.81 22.62
CA ARG A 28 5.33 -1.70 21.48
C ARG A 28 5.62 -0.48 20.60
N SER A 29 6.12 0.60 21.21
CA SER A 29 6.53 1.82 20.51
C SER A 29 7.73 1.65 19.58
N SER A 30 8.47 0.54 19.67
CA SER A 30 9.56 0.22 18.72
C SER A 30 9.06 -0.47 17.47
N ASN A 31 7.85 -1.05 17.48
CA ASN A 31 7.24 -1.66 16.30
C ASN A 31 6.52 -0.59 15.48
N LEU A 32 7.30 0.27 14.83
CA LEU A 32 6.80 1.33 13.96
C LEU A 32 6.95 0.89 12.51
N ALA A 33 5.82 0.73 11.81
CA ALA A 33 5.83 0.41 10.38
C ALA A 33 6.58 1.45 9.54
N SER A 34 6.66 2.71 9.98
CA SER A 34 7.46 3.75 9.32
C SER A 34 8.97 3.50 9.34
N LEU A 35 9.46 2.63 10.22
CA LEU A 35 10.87 2.20 10.25
C LEU A 35 11.13 0.99 9.35
N GLU A 36 10.11 0.45 8.68
CA GLU A 36 10.26 -0.70 7.79
C GLU A 36 11.06 -0.32 6.53
N VAL A 37 12.30 -0.81 6.49
CA VAL A 37 13.16 -0.65 5.32
C VAL A 37 12.77 -1.68 4.28
N GLY A 38 12.03 -1.25 3.26
CA GLY A 38 11.81 -2.06 2.06
C GLY A 38 10.42 -2.01 1.45
N GLY A 39 9.46 -1.31 2.05
CA GLY A 39 8.09 -1.23 1.55
C GLY A 39 7.33 -2.54 1.70
N MET A 40 6.07 -2.54 1.27
CA MET A 40 5.16 -3.66 1.49
C MET A 40 5.51 -4.91 0.69
N GLN A 41 5.26 -6.08 1.30
CA GLN A 41 5.53 -7.40 0.75
C GLN A 41 4.33 -8.33 0.85
N ALA A 42 4.25 -9.28 -0.07
CA ALA A 42 3.23 -10.32 -0.06
C ALA A 42 3.50 -11.33 1.07
N TYR A 43 2.58 -11.48 2.04
CA TYR A 43 2.72 -12.49 3.10
C TYR A 43 2.53 -13.93 2.59
N ARG A 44 1.84 -14.11 1.46
CA ARG A 44 1.61 -15.38 0.77
C ARG A 44 1.61 -15.14 -0.73
N ASN A 45 1.56 -16.21 -1.52
CA ASN A 45 1.39 -16.08 -2.96
C ASN A 45 0.06 -15.38 -3.27
N ILE A 46 0.11 -14.34 -4.10
CA ILE A 46 -1.05 -13.61 -4.61
C ILE A 46 -1.18 -13.95 -6.10
N LYS A 47 -2.39 -14.28 -6.53
CA LYS A 47 -2.63 -14.62 -7.93
C LYS A 47 -2.80 -13.38 -8.79
N ASP A 48 -2.49 -13.51 -10.06
CA ASP A 48 -2.86 -12.51 -11.06
C ASP A 48 -4.34 -12.13 -10.96
N MET A 49 -4.66 -10.87 -11.24
CA MET A 49 -6.00 -10.29 -11.14
C MET A 49 -6.62 -10.30 -9.72
N THR A 50 -5.82 -10.56 -8.68
CA THR A 50 -6.31 -10.46 -7.29
C THR A 50 -6.44 -8.99 -6.90
N PHE A 51 -7.64 -8.63 -6.41
CA PHE A 51 -7.88 -7.36 -5.72
C PHE A 51 -7.08 -7.31 -4.41
N LEU A 52 -6.32 -6.24 -4.20
CA LEU A 52 -5.49 -6.05 -3.02
C LEU A 52 -6.14 -5.13 -2.01
N ALA A 53 -6.46 -3.91 -2.44
CA ALA A 53 -7.05 -2.86 -1.62
C ALA A 53 -7.60 -1.74 -2.51
N GLU A 54 -8.57 -1.02 -2.00
CA GLU A 54 -8.95 0.30 -2.50
C GLU A 54 -7.99 1.35 -1.93
N TYR A 55 -7.67 2.39 -2.70
CA TYR A 55 -6.87 3.51 -2.21
C TYR A 55 -7.73 4.44 -1.36
N ALA A 56 -7.63 4.31 -0.04
CA ALA A 56 -8.49 5.03 0.89
C ALA A 56 -7.76 6.21 1.55
N GLY A 57 -8.49 7.31 1.71
CA GLY A 57 -8.06 8.50 2.44
C GLY A 57 -9.13 9.59 2.39
N ASP A 58 -8.81 10.77 2.91
CA ASP A 58 -9.72 11.92 2.82
C ASP A 58 -9.79 12.42 1.38
N VAL A 59 -11.00 12.68 0.87
CA VAL A 59 -11.18 13.27 -0.47
C VAL A 59 -11.16 14.79 -0.36
N ASP A 60 -10.37 15.43 -1.20
CA ASP A 60 -10.29 16.88 -1.30
C ASP A 60 -10.14 17.34 -2.75
N TYR A 61 -10.28 18.64 -2.98
CA TYR A 61 -10.05 19.25 -4.28
C TYR A 61 -8.55 19.36 -4.56
N LEU A 62 -8.16 19.03 -5.81
CA LEU A 62 -6.77 19.09 -6.26
C LEU A 62 -6.15 20.48 -6.03
N GLU A 63 -6.90 21.55 -6.33
CA GLU A 63 -6.41 22.93 -6.18
C GLU A 63 -6.04 23.30 -4.74
N LYS A 64 -6.72 22.71 -3.74
CA LYS A 64 -6.47 22.99 -2.32
C LYS A 64 -5.20 22.31 -1.82
N ARG A 65 -4.74 21.29 -2.53
CA ARG A 65 -3.62 20.42 -2.18
C ARG A 65 -2.37 20.68 -3.05
N ALA A 66 -2.42 21.68 -3.93
CA ALA A 66 -1.35 21.98 -4.88
C ALA A 66 0.00 22.35 -4.23
N ASN A 67 -0.03 22.81 -2.96
CA ASN A 67 1.16 23.20 -2.20
C ASN A 67 1.46 22.23 -1.03
N ASP A 68 0.80 21.09 -0.96
CA ASP A 68 1.05 20.12 0.09
C ASP A 68 2.34 19.36 -0.20
N ASP A 69 3.20 19.21 0.81
CA ASP A 69 4.44 18.41 0.75
C ASP A 69 4.17 16.89 0.83
N ILE A 70 2.93 16.45 0.64
CA ILE A 70 2.51 15.06 0.82
C ILE A 70 2.86 14.24 -0.43
N ASP A 71 3.64 13.20 -0.24
CA ASP A 71 4.24 12.33 -1.26
C ASP A 71 3.33 11.16 -1.68
N CYS A 72 2.12 11.08 -1.14
CA CYS A 72 1.18 9.96 -1.32
C CYS A 72 -0.22 10.41 -1.74
N ILE A 73 -0.36 11.59 -2.36
CA ILE A 73 -1.63 12.03 -2.93
C ILE A 73 -1.95 11.18 -4.18
N MET A 74 -3.19 10.72 -4.29
CA MET A 74 -3.67 9.91 -5.42
C MET A 74 -4.81 10.62 -6.17
N SER A 75 -4.69 10.76 -7.49
CA SER A 75 -5.74 11.35 -8.33
C SER A 75 -7.00 10.48 -8.35
N LEU A 76 -8.12 11.01 -7.87
CA LEU A 76 -9.42 10.33 -7.80
C LEU A 76 -10.28 10.62 -9.03
N LEU A 77 -10.45 11.90 -9.34
CA LEU A 77 -11.29 12.38 -10.43
C LEU A 77 -10.56 13.48 -11.19
N LEU A 78 -10.43 13.30 -12.50
CA LEU A 78 -9.84 14.28 -13.39
C LEU A 78 -10.92 14.80 -14.33
N THR A 79 -11.14 16.10 -14.26
CA THR A 79 -12.21 16.82 -14.96
C THR A 79 -11.62 17.82 -15.94
N ALA A 80 -12.39 18.20 -16.95
CA ALA A 80 -11.99 19.24 -17.91
C ALA A 80 -11.83 20.63 -17.23
N ASP A 81 -12.62 20.89 -16.20
CA ASP A 81 -12.45 22.02 -15.29
C ASP A 81 -11.53 21.60 -14.13
N PRO A 82 -10.29 22.12 -14.02
CA PRO A 82 -9.36 21.73 -12.97
C PRO A 82 -9.86 22.00 -11.54
N SER A 83 -10.77 22.96 -11.36
CA SER A 83 -11.34 23.27 -10.03
C SER A 83 -12.25 22.17 -9.50
N GLN A 84 -12.70 21.27 -10.37
CA GLN A 84 -13.53 20.10 -10.01
C GLN A 84 -12.70 18.82 -9.82
N GLY A 85 -11.38 18.88 -10.04
CA GLY A 85 -10.50 17.72 -9.88
C GLY A 85 -10.42 17.30 -8.41
N LEU A 86 -10.48 15.99 -8.15
CA LEU A 86 -10.44 15.43 -6.80
C LEU A 86 -9.22 14.54 -6.61
N VAL A 87 -8.70 14.56 -5.39
CA VAL A 87 -7.60 13.71 -4.93
C VAL A 87 -7.97 13.00 -3.63
N ILE A 88 -7.34 11.86 -3.40
CA ILE A 88 -7.34 11.16 -2.11
C ILE A 88 -6.06 11.54 -1.36
N CYS A 89 -6.22 11.97 -0.12
CA CYS A 89 -5.17 12.39 0.81
C CYS A 89 -5.12 11.44 2.01
N PRO A 90 -4.13 10.53 2.08
CA PRO A 90 -3.99 9.59 3.19
C PRO A 90 -3.23 10.18 4.40
N ASP A 91 -3.22 11.51 4.57
CA ASP A 91 -2.42 12.25 5.56
C ASP A 91 -2.90 12.04 7.01
N LYS A 92 -4.22 12.02 7.21
CA LYS A 92 -4.86 11.84 8.53
C LYS A 92 -5.51 10.47 8.68
N ARG A 93 -6.06 9.96 7.59
CA ARG A 93 -6.81 8.71 7.52
C ARG A 93 -6.41 8.00 6.24
N GLY A 94 -6.11 6.72 6.32
CA GLY A 94 -5.75 5.91 5.16
C GLY A 94 -5.70 4.43 5.52
N ASN A 95 -5.51 3.59 4.52
CA ASN A 95 -5.34 2.15 4.69
C ASN A 95 -3.97 1.69 4.16
N ILE A 96 -3.82 0.39 3.94
CA ILE A 96 -2.56 -0.20 3.49
C ILE A 96 -2.08 0.29 2.11
N SER A 97 -2.96 0.81 1.24
CA SER A 97 -2.64 1.12 -0.17
C SER A 97 -1.51 2.13 -0.36
N HIS A 98 -1.43 3.16 0.50
CA HIS A 98 -0.46 4.24 0.33
C HIS A 98 0.98 3.85 0.70
N PHE A 99 1.18 2.64 1.23
CA PHE A 99 2.52 2.08 1.50
C PHE A 99 3.05 1.19 0.35
N ILE A 100 2.27 0.95 -0.72
CA ILE A 100 2.76 0.21 -1.89
C ILE A 100 3.77 1.09 -2.60
N SER A 101 4.99 0.57 -2.84
CA SER A 101 6.06 1.36 -3.44
C SER A 101 5.84 1.67 -4.92
N GLY A 102 6.44 2.76 -5.40
CA GLY A 102 6.43 3.11 -6.81
C GLY A 102 7.61 2.54 -7.58
N ILE A 103 7.46 2.33 -8.89
CA ILE A 103 8.57 1.99 -9.78
C ILE A 103 9.34 3.22 -10.25
N ASN A 104 10.62 3.04 -10.58
CA ASN A 104 11.38 4.04 -11.31
C ASN A 104 10.97 4.01 -12.79
N ASN A 105 10.30 5.06 -13.28
CA ASN A 105 9.82 5.14 -14.67
C ASN A 105 10.95 5.39 -15.70
N HIS A 106 12.16 5.72 -15.24
CA HIS A 106 13.28 6.13 -16.08
C HIS A 106 14.27 5.00 -16.35
N THR A 107 14.16 3.87 -15.67
CA THR A 107 15.03 2.71 -15.87
C THR A 107 14.25 1.49 -16.33
N GLN A 108 14.85 0.68 -17.21
CA GLN A 108 14.20 -0.53 -17.71
C GLN A 108 13.99 -1.57 -16.59
N ASP A 109 14.94 -1.65 -15.65
CA ASP A 109 14.84 -2.56 -14.51
C ASP A 109 13.82 -2.09 -13.48
N GLY A 110 13.63 -0.77 -13.30
CA GLY A 110 12.55 -0.21 -12.49
C GLY A 110 11.18 -0.65 -13.00
N LYS A 111 10.93 -0.52 -14.31
CA LYS A 111 9.67 -0.95 -14.93
C LYS A 111 9.38 -2.45 -14.76
N LYS A 112 10.41 -3.31 -14.75
CA LYS A 112 10.25 -4.75 -14.53
C LYS A 112 9.78 -5.11 -13.11
N LYS A 113 9.95 -4.22 -12.13
CA LYS A 113 9.51 -4.46 -10.74
C LYS A 113 8.00 -4.41 -10.58
N GLN A 114 7.28 -3.78 -11.51
CA GLN A 114 5.83 -3.63 -11.41
C GLN A 114 5.14 -4.99 -11.34
N ASN A 115 4.31 -5.14 -10.31
CA ASN A 115 3.48 -6.32 -10.07
C ASN A 115 2.09 -5.99 -9.56
N VAL A 116 1.83 -4.72 -9.27
CA VAL A 116 0.53 -4.15 -8.94
C VAL A 116 0.19 -3.06 -9.95
N LYS A 117 -1.11 -2.91 -10.24
CA LYS A 117 -1.65 -1.81 -11.03
C LYS A 117 -2.72 -1.08 -10.22
N CYS A 118 -2.64 0.24 -10.19
CA CYS A 118 -3.72 1.09 -9.71
C CYS A 118 -4.63 1.45 -10.90
N VAL A 119 -5.93 1.23 -10.72
CA VAL A 119 -6.95 1.40 -11.76
C VAL A 119 -8.14 2.14 -11.19
N ARG A 120 -8.77 2.99 -12.01
CA ARG A 120 -9.96 3.75 -11.62
C ARG A 120 -11.20 3.12 -12.23
N TYR A 121 -12.22 2.90 -11.42
CA TYR A 121 -13.52 2.36 -11.84
C TYR A 121 -14.64 3.28 -11.41
N ASP A 122 -15.68 3.35 -12.26
CA ASP A 122 -17.00 3.81 -11.86
C ASP A 122 -17.69 2.67 -11.09
N ILE A 123 -18.00 2.92 -9.83
CA ILE A 123 -18.77 2.02 -8.98
C ILE A 123 -19.91 2.85 -8.42
N ASP A 124 -21.15 2.50 -8.79
CA ASP A 124 -22.35 3.21 -8.36
C ASP A 124 -22.29 4.74 -8.61
N VAL A 125 -21.76 5.14 -9.77
CA VAL A 125 -21.64 6.54 -10.22
C VAL A 125 -20.56 7.35 -9.47
N GLU A 126 -19.73 6.69 -8.66
CA GLU A 126 -18.60 7.29 -7.96
C GLU A 126 -17.27 6.75 -8.50
N SER A 127 -16.22 7.57 -8.46
CA SER A 127 -14.87 7.15 -8.86
C SER A 127 -14.20 6.43 -7.69
N HIS A 128 -13.64 5.24 -7.96
CA HIS A 128 -12.87 4.48 -6.98
C HIS A 128 -11.51 4.08 -7.56
N VAL A 129 -10.46 4.16 -6.74
CA VAL A 129 -9.10 3.74 -7.13
C VAL A 129 -8.79 2.39 -6.49
N LEU A 130 -8.58 1.36 -7.30
CA LEU A 130 -8.32 -0.01 -6.83
C LEU A 130 -6.91 -0.46 -7.19
N SER A 131 -6.24 -1.15 -6.27
CA SER A 131 -4.97 -1.84 -6.50
C SER A 131 -5.22 -3.32 -6.80
N VAL A 132 -4.72 -3.78 -7.94
CA VAL A 132 -4.90 -5.16 -8.43
C VAL A 132 -3.55 -5.75 -8.83
N ALA A 133 -3.29 -7.01 -8.49
CA ALA A 133 -2.12 -7.73 -8.97
C ALA A 133 -2.19 -7.89 -10.49
N CYS A 134 -1.09 -7.58 -11.20
CA CYS A 134 -1.01 -7.70 -12.67
C CYS A 134 -0.18 -8.89 -13.15
N ARG A 135 0.19 -9.77 -12.22
CA ARG A 135 0.77 -11.10 -12.42
C ARG A 135 0.70 -11.87 -11.10
N ASP A 136 1.05 -13.15 -11.12
CA ASP A 136 1.33 -13.89 -9.90
C ASP A 136 2.50 -13.23 -9.12
N ILE A 137 2.32 -13.09 -7.80
CA ILE A 137 3.27 -12.48 -6.87
C ILE A 137 3.64 -13.55 -5.83
N ALA A 138 4.93 -13.80 -5.64
CA ALA A 138 5.40 -14.80 -4.70
C ALA A 138 5.37 -14.28 -3.25
N CYS A 139 5.25 -15.20 -2.29
CA CYS A 139 5.48 -14.90 -0.88
C CYS A 139 6.84 -14.21 -0.66
N GLY A 140 6.85 -13.11 0.09
CA GLY A 140 8.03 -12.27 0.37
C GLY A 140 8.36 -11.27 -0.74
N GLU A 141 7.66 -11.31 -1.88
CA GLU A 141 7.90 -10.36 -2.96
C GLU A 141 7.32 -8.98 -2.62
N LYS A 142 8.11 -7.93 -2.88
CA LYS A 142 7.70 -6.53 -2.67
C LYS A 142 6.67 -6.09 -3.70
N LEU A 143 5.73 -5.26 -3.26
CA LEU A 143 4.65 -4.74 -4.09
C LEU A 143 5.06 -3.40 -4.70
N TYR A 144 4.93 -3.30 -6.02
CA TYR A 144 5.23 -2.10 -6.80
C TYR A 144 4.14 -1.79 -7.81
N TYR A 145 3.72 -0.52 -7.86
CA TYR A 145 2.88 0.00 -8.94
C TYR A 145 3.50 1.24 -9.59
N ASP A 146 2.95 1.64 -10.74
CA ASP A 146 3.34 2.86 -11.43
C ASP A 146 2.59 4.07 -10.86
N TYR A 147 3.29 4.92 -10.10
CA TYR A 147 2.73 6.16 -9.57
C TYR A 147 2.30 7.12 -10.68
N ASN A 148 2.93 7.03 -11.86
CA ASN A 148 2.65 7.86 -13.03
C ASN A 148 1.81 7.13 -14.09
N GLY A 149 0.98 6.16 -13.68
CA GLY A 149 0.18 5.35 -14.61
C GLY A 149 -0.84 6.13 -15.45
N TYR A 150 -1.08 7.41 -15.15
CA TYR A 150 -1.91 8.31 -15.93
C TYR A 150 -1.26 9.70 -16.08
N GLU A 151 -1.07 10.41 -14.97
CA GLU A 151 -0.36 11.70 -14.93
C GLU A 151 1.14 11.46 -14.69
N HIS A 152 2.01 12.26 -15.31
CA HIS A 152 3.47 12.15 -15.16
C HIS A 152 4.01 13.18 -14.14
N ALA A 153 3.27 13.37 -13.04
CA ALA A 153 3.51 14.44 -12.08
C ALA A 153 4.46 14.04 -10.95
N TYR A 154 4.67 12.74 -10.73
CA TYR A 154 5.43 12.24 -9.59
C TYR A 154 6.90 11.96 -9.97
N PRO A 155 7.89 12.60 -9.31
CA PRO A 155 9.30 12.40 -9.66
C PRO A 155 9.81 11.03 -9.18
N THR A 156 10.08 10.09 -10.09
CA THR A 156 10.53 8.72 -9.73
C THR A 156 12.00 8.44 -10.02
N HIS A 157 12.78 9.44 -10.46
CA HIS A 157 14.21 9.28 -10.78
C HIS A 157 15.06 8.72 -9.63
N HIS A 158 14.70 9.08 -8.39
CA HIS A 158 15.41 8.68 -7.18
C HIS A 158 14.97 7.31 -6.64
N PHE A 159 13.95 6.69 -7.25
CA PHE A 159 13.50 5.37 -6.82
C PHE A 159 14.53 4.29 -7.20
N LEU A 160 14.70 3.34 -6.28
CA LEU A 160 15.65 2.22 -6.39
C LEU A 160 15.15 1.12 -7.32
#